data_AF-A0A6P1IET5-F1
#
_entry.id   AF-A0A6P1IET5-F1
#
_cell.length_a   1.000
_cell.length_b   1.000
_cell.length_c   1.000
_cell.angle_alpha   90.00
_cell.angle_beta   90.00
_cell.angle_gamma   90.00
#
_symmetry.space_group_name_H-M   'P 1'
#
loop_
_entity.id
_entity.type
_entity.pdbx_description
1 polymer ?
#
loop_
_entity_poly.entity_id
_entity_poly.type
_entity_poly.pdbx_seq_one_letter_code
_entity_poly.pdbx_strand_id
1 'polypeptide(L)'
;MNAKGSPTTPLPLDPGARIRFGIEPNRPYTVRAISEHFVICTRQRDFATTGDFVYTVIDWRNGIRGPVNGQSADVSTDKRCRDLLHDLEAGRWEISHRNRVQLDIVDRGES
;
A
#
# COMPACT_ATOMS: atom_id res chain seq x y z
N MET A 1 17.98 3.85 -4.21
CA MET A 1 18.08 4.92 -3.18
C MET A 1 16.97 4.69 -2.18
N ASN A 2 17.27 4.63 -0.87
CA ASN A 2 16.23 4.47 0.15
C ASN A 2 15.47 5.80 0.27
N ALA A 3 14.17 5.83 -0.02
CA ALA A 3 13.39 7.05 0.15
C ALA A 3 13.34 7.43 1.64
N LYS A 4 13.61 8.69 1.94
CA LYS A 4 13.23 9.35 3.20
C LYS A 4 12.01 10.19 2.86
N GLY A 5 10.81 9.64 3.07
CA GLY A 5 9.59 10.43 2.97
C GLY A 5 9.53 11.46 4.10
N SER A 6 8.49 12.30 4.07
CA SER A 6 8.16 13.22 5.16
C SER A 6 6.77 12.88 5.67
N PRO A 7 6.47 12.99 6.96
CA PRO A 7 5.13 12.73 7.49
C PRO A 7 4.06 13.43 6.62
N THR A 8 3.07 12.65 6.18
CA THR A 8 2.00 13.11 5.29
C THR A 8 0.67 12.97 6.01
N THR A 9 -0.13 14.04 6.00
CA THR A 9 -1.50 13.99 6.53
C THR A 9 -2.30 12.90 5.81
N PRO A 10 -2.93 11.95 6.55
CA PRO A 10 -3.78 10.94 5.96
C PRO A 10 -4.88 11.56 5.10
N LEU A 11 -5.07 10.99 3.92
CA LEU A 11 -6.11 11.39 2.99
C LEU A 11 -7.34 10.51 3.22
N PRO A 12 -8.57 11.04 3.09
CA PRO A 12 -9.76 10.21 3.13
C PRO A 12 -9.72 9.22 1.96
N LEU A 13 -9.86 7.94 2.27
CA LEU A 13 -9.89 6.83 1.32
C LEU A 13 -10.93 5.83 1.79
N ASP A 14 -11.54 5.12 0.84
CA ASP A 14 -12.50 4.05 1.12
C ASP A 14 -11.97 2.69 0.64
N PRO A 15 -12.23 1.58 1.36
CA PRO A 15 -12.00 0.25 0.82
C PRO A 15 -12.73 0.06 -0.52
N GLY A 16 -12.02 -0.44 -1.53
CA GLY A 16 -12.51 -0.57 -2.91
C GLY A 16 -12.17 0.62 -3.82
N ALA A 17 -11.81 1.78 -3.26
CA ALA A 17 -11.37 2.92 -4.06
C ALA A 17 -10.13 2.59 -4.89
N ARG A 18 -10.01 3.20 -6.07
CA ARG A 18 -8.88 3.03 -6.98
C ARG A 18 -7.99 4.27 -6.93
N ILE A 19 -6.78 4.10 -6.42
CA ILE A 19 -5.79 5.18 -6.33
C ILE A 19 -4.66 4.98 -7.34
N ARG A 20 -4.05 6.06 -7.79
CA ARG A 20 -2.90 6.06 -8.70
C ARG A 20 -1.71 6.75 -8.04
N PHE A 21 -0.52 6.20 -8.29
CA PHE A 21 0.73 6.80 -7.84
C PHE A 21 1.49 7.40 -9.02
N GLY A 22 2.18 8.52 -8.82
CA GLY A 22 2.81 9.28 -9.92
C GLY A 22 3.90 8.51 -10.67
N ILE A 23 4.59 7.57 -10.03
CA ILE A 23 5.60 6.68 -10.68
C ILE A 23 4.93 5.65 -11.61
N GLU A 24 3.68 5.28 -11.35
CA GLU A 24 2.95 4.25 -12.10
C GLU A 24 1.47 4.64 -12.35
N PRO A 25 1.20 5.77 -13.03
CA PRO A 25 -0.13 6.38 -13.09
C PRO A 25 -1.15 5.53 -13.88
N ASN A 26 -0.67 4.72 -14.82
CA ASN A 26 -1.50 3.81 -15.62
C ASN A 26 -1.83 2.50 -14.90
N ARG A 27 -1.36 2.32 -13.65
CA ARG A 27 -1.45 1.08 -12.89
C ARG A 27 -2.12 1.34 -11.55
N PRO A 28 -3.44 1.59 -11.54
CA PRO A 28 -4.17 1.88 -10.31
C PRO A 28 -4.13 0.70 -9.33
N TYR A 29 -4.05 1.02 -8.05
CA TYR A 29 -4.20 0.08 -6.94
C TYR A 29 -5.58 0.23 -6.30
N THR A 30 -6.17 -0.88 -5.89
CA THR A 30 -7.38 -0.92 -5.08
C THR A 30 -7.03 -0.87 -3.61
N VAL A 31 -7.66 0.02 -2.85
CA VAL A 31 -7.55 0.08 -1.39
C VAL A 31 -8.26 -1.12 -0.78
N ARG A 32 -7.60 -1.86 0.11
CA ARG A 32 -8.13 -3.11 0.71
C ARG A 32 -8.36 -3.01 2.21
N ALA A 33 -7.50 -2.29 2.91
CA ALA A 33 -7.63 -2.09 4.35
C ALA A 33 -7.00 -0.76 4.75
N ILE A 34 -7.59 -0.09 5.73
CA ILE A 34 -7.22 1.26 6.19
C ILE A 34 -7.14 1.26 7.72
N SER A 35 -6.12 1.91 8.26
CA SER A 35 -5.91 2.16 9.68
C SER A 35 -5.48 3.61 9.87
N GLU A 36 -5.16 4.00 11.11
CA GLU A 36 -4.69 5.35 11.43
C GLU A 36 -3.37 5.68 10.70
N HIS A 37 -2.42 4.75 10.64
CA HIS A 37 -1.08 5.02 10.12
C HIS A 37 -0.79 4.38 8.77
N PHE A 38 -1.52 3.31 8.45
CA PHE A 38 -1.23 2.51 7.27
C PHE A 38 -2.44 2.28 6.38
N VAL A 39 -2.17 2.04 5.09
CA VAL A 39 -3.17 1.57 4.11
C VAL A 39 -2.57 0.43 3.29
N ILE A 40 -3.30 -0.68 3.15
CA ILE A 40 -2.95 -1.77 2.23
C ILE A 40 -3.66 -1.55 0.91
N CYS A 41 -2.88 -1.51 -0.17
CA CYS A 41 -3.41 -1.43 -1.52
C CYS A 41 -2.91 -2.60 -2.36
N THR A 42 -3.77 -3.18 -3.19
CA THR A 42 -3.43 -4.29 -4.08
C THR A 42 -3.79 -3.97 -5.52
N ARG A 43 -3.06 -4.54 -6.46
CA ARG A 43 -3.46 -4.62 -7.87
C ARG A 43 -3.20 -6.02 -8.40
N GLN A 44 -3.94 -6.41 -9.43
CA GLN A 44 -3.65 -7.64 -10.17
C GLN A 44 -2.22 -7.56 -10.73
N ARG A 45 -1.48 -8.66 -10.62
CA ARG A 45 -0.17 -8.78 -11.25
C ARG A 45 -0.33 -8.85 -12.77
N ASP A 46 0.52 -8.14 -13.49
CA ASP A 46 0.50 -8.15 -14.95
C ASP A 46 0.69 -9.57 -15.48
N PHE A 47 -0.08 -9.92 -16.51
CA PHE A 47 0.00 -11.19 -17.21
C PHE A 47 -0.21 -12.43 -16.32
N ALA A 48 -0.74 -12.28 -15.10
CA ALA A 48 -1.04 -13.37 -14.19
C ALA A 48 -2.51 -13.80 -14.27
N THR A 49 -2.80 -15.06 -13.93
CA THR A 49 -4.16 -15.55 -13.74
C THR A 49 -4.85 -14.82 -12.57
N THR A 50 -6.18 -14.74 -12.61
CA THR A 50 -6.98 -14.13 -11.54
C THR A 50 -6.56 -14.69 -10.17
N GLY A 51 -6.31 -13.80 -9.20
CA GLY A 51 -5.91 -14.19 -7.84
C GLY A 51 -4.46 -13.89 -7.46
N ASP A 52 -3.59 -13.57 -8.42
CA ASP A 52 -2.21 -13.13 -8.16
C ASP A 52 -2.11 -11.60 -8.06
N PHE A 53 -1.73 -11.10 -6.89
CA PHE A 53 -1.68 -9.67 -6.59
C PHE A 53 -0.26 -9.15 -6.33
N VAL A 54 -0.03 -7.91 -6.74
CA VAL A 54 1.03 -7.05 -6.21
C VAL A 54 0.40 -6.13 -5.16
N TYR A 55 1.09 -5.87 -4.06
CA TYR A 55 0.63 -4.92 -3.06
C TYR A 55 1.64 -3.82 -2.79
N THR A 56 1.16 -2.77 -2.15
CA THR A 56 1.95 -1.73 -1.54
C THR A 56 1.27 -1.29 -0.25
N VAL A 57 2.06 -1.05 0.78
CA VAL A 57 1.63 -0.44 2.04
C VAL A 57 1.95 1.03 1.94
N ILE A 58 0.97 1.90 2.21
CA ILE A 58 1.20 3.32 2.48
C ILE A 58 1.48 3.47 3.97
N ASP A 59 2.50 4.24 4.34
CA ASP A 59 2.77 4.67 5.70
C ASP A 59 2.74 6.20 5.76
N TRP A 60 1.70 6.73 6.40
CA TRP A 60 1.47 8.16 6.53
C TRP A 60 2.51 8.84 7.42
N ARG A 61 2.94 8.16 8.50
CA ARG A 61 3.90 8.71 9.47
C ARG A 61 5.25 8.98 8.81
N ASN A 62 5.65 8.12 7.88
CA ASN A 62 6.92 8.25 7.18
C ASN A 62 6.81 8.85 5.77
N GLY A 63 5.59 9.04 5.24
CA GLY A 63 5.35 9.55 3.88
C GLY A 63 5.96 8.68 2.79
N ILE A 64 5.88 7.37 2.97
CA ILE A 64 6.46 6.37 2.06
C ILE A 64 5.40 5.35 1.66
N ARG A 65 5.69 4.62 0.59
CA ARG A 65 5.00 3.38 0.27
C ARG A 65 5.95 2.28 -0.17
N GLY A 66 5.57 1.03 0.05
CA GLY A 66 6.37 -0.12 -0.38
C GLY A 66 5.81 -1.45 0.13
N PRO A 67 6.40 -2.58 -0.27
CA PRO A 67 6.10 -3.87 0.35
C PRO A 67 6.67 -3.90 1.78
N VAL A 68 6.23 -4.87 2.60
CA VAL A 68 6.84 -5.09 3.91
C VAL A 68 8.25 -5.65 3.80
N ASN A 69 9.05 -5.48 4.85
CA ASN A 69 10.41 -5.98 4.93
C ASN A 69 10.44 -7.52 5.05
N GLY A 70 11.48 -8.16 4.51
CA GLY A 70 11.58 -9.62 4.50
C GLY A 70 10.79 -10.29 3.36
N GLN A 71 9.93 -11.26 3.71
CA GLN A 71 9.12 -12.02 2.75
C GLN A 71 7.85 -11.25 2.37
N SER A 72 7.41 -11.41 1.13
CA SER A 72 6.12 -10.87 0.69
C SER A 72 4.98 -11.43 1.53
N ALA A 73 4.11 -10.55 2.03
CA ALA A 73 2.90 -10.93 2.72
C ALA A 73 1.86 -11.54 1.77
N ASP A 74 1.04 -12.46 2.28
CA ASP A 74 -0.18 -12.92 1.61
C ASP A 74 -1.23 -11.81 1.70
N VAL A 75 -1.70 -11.35 0.55
CA VAL A 75 -2.73 -10.30 0.40
C VAL A 75 -3.90 -10.76 -0.47
N SER A 76 -4.06 -12.08 -0.62
CA SER A 76 -5.05 -12.70 -1.52
C SER A 76 -6.50 -12.41 -1.13
N THR A 77 -6.77 -12.06 0.14
CA THR A 77 -8.11 -11.79 0.67
C THR A 77 -8.15 -10.53 1.53
N ASP A 78 -9.34 -9.96 1.71
CA ASP A 78 -9.52 -8.78 2.59
C ASP A 78 -9.16 -9.09 4.05
N LYS A 79 -9.44 -10.33 4.50
CA LYS A 79 -9.05 -10.78 5.85
C LYS A 79 -7.53 -10.72 6.00
N ARG A 80 -6.78 -11.28 5.03
CA ARG A 80 -5.31 -11.24 5.02
C ARG A 80 -4.76 -9.81 4.99
N CYS A 81 -5.39 -8.91 4.24
CA CYS A 81 -5.02 -7.49 4.23
C CYS A 81 -5.22 -6.85 5.61
N ARG A 82 -6.34 -7.14 6.29
CA ARG A 82 -6.59 -6.65 7.66
C ARG A 82 -5.63 -7.23 8.69
N ASP A 83 -5.30 -8.52 8.59
CA ASP A 83 -4.33 -9.17 9.48
C ASP A 83 -2.94 -8.50 9.34
N LEU A 84 -2.49 -8.26 8.11
CA LEU A 84 -1.24 -7.54 7.82
C LEU A 84 -1.26 -6.10 8.36
N LEU A 85 -2.39 -5.42 8.20
CA LEU A 85 -2.55 -4.05 8.68
C LEU A 85 -2.45 -3.97 10.21
N HIS A 86 -3.09 -4.90 10.93
CA HIS A 86 -3.00 -5.02 12.38
C HIS A 86 -1.57 -5.33 12.84
N ASP A 87 -0.85 -6.16 12.10
CA ASP A 87 0.55 -6.48 12.32
C ASP A 87 1.49 -5.27 12.16
N LEU A 88 1.24 -4.41 11.16
CA LEU A 88 1.96 -3.16 10.95
C LEU A 88 1.71 -2.15 12.08
N GLU A 89 0.44 -1.97 12.48
CA GLU A 89 0.08 -1.07 13.59
C GLU A 89 0.71 -1.51 14.92
N ALA A 90 0.80 -2.82 15.14
CA ALA A 90 1.46 -3.37 16.32
C ALA A 90 3.00 -3.39 16.22
N GLY A 91 3.59 -2.91 15.12
CA GLY A 91 5.04 -2.88 14.90
C GLY A 91 5.69 -4.24 14.73
N ARG A 92 4.91 -5.31 14.46
CA ARG A 92 5.44 -6.65 14.16
C ARG A 92 6.04 -6.73 12.76
N TRP A 93 5.58 -5.86 11.87
CA TRP A 93 6.09 -5.69 10.52
C TRP A 93 6.42 -4.22 10.27
N GLU A 94 7.30 -4.00 9.31
CA GLU A 94 7.71 -2.66 8.85
C GLU A 94 7.77 -2.66 7.32
N ILE A 95 7.70 -1.47 6.72
CA ILE A 95 7.91 -1.32 5.27
C ILE A 95 9.38 -1.58 4.93
N SER A 96 9.62 -2.29 3.83
CA SER A 96 10.96 -2.65 3.36
C SER A 96 11.86 -1.43 3.19
N HIS A 97 13.08 -1.52 3.74
CA HIS A 97 14.02 -0.41 3.65
C HIS A 97 14.59 -0.19 2.25
N ARG A 98 14.76 -1.29 1.51
CA ARG A 98 15.34 -1.33 0.17
C ARG A 98 14.33 -1.07 -0.95
N ASN A 99 13.06 -1.42 -0.72
CA ASN A 99 12.02 -1.46 -1.76
C ASN A 99 10.92 -0.41 -1.55
N ARG A 100 11.15 0.60 -0.71
CA ARG A 100 10.22 1.72 -0.50
C ARG A 100 10.52 2.91 -1.40
N VAL A 101 9.47 3.65 -1.73
CA VAL A 101 9.51 4.91 -2.46
C VAL A 101 8.77 6.01 -1.68
N GLN A 102 8.98 7.26 -2.05
CA GLN A 102 8.20 8.38 -1.51
C GLN A 102 6.72 8.20 -1.89
N LEU A 103 5.84 8.55 -0.96
CA LEU A 103 4.40 8.56 -1.22
C LEU A 103 4.05 9.72 -2.16
N ASP A 104 3.38 9.39 -3.26
CA ASP A 104 2.97 10.34 -4.30
C ASP A 104 1.66 9.87 -4.93
N ILE A 105 0.53 10.20 -4.29
CA ILE A 105 -0.82 9.87 -4.78
C ILE A 105 -1.27 11.00 -5.70
N VAL A 106 -1.50 10.68 -6.97
CA VAL A 106 -1.87 11.67 -8.00
C VAL A 106 -3.36 11.68 -8.35
N ASP A 107 -4.06 10.60 -8.02
CA ASP A 107 -5.50 10.47 -8.22
C ASP A 107 -6.06 9.45 -7.24
N ARG A 108 -7.23 9.76 -6.69
CA ARG A 108 -7.93 8.99 -5.65
C ARG A 108 -9.16 8.26 -6.18
N GLY A 109 -9.48 8.43 -7.47
CA GLY A 109 -10.67 7.84 -8.08
C GLY A 109 -11.98 8.47 -7.60
N GLU A 110 -11.92 9.69 -7.08
CA GLU A 110 -13.10 10.50 -6.76
C GLU A 110 -13.83 10.81 -8.07
N SER A 111 -15.09 10.38 -8.17
CA SER A 111 -16.05 10.82 -9.19
C SER A 111 -17.04 11.78 -8.57
#